data_AF-A0A353NRC1-F1
#
_entry.id   AF-A0A353NRC1-F1
#
_cell.length_a   1.000
_cell.length_b   1.000
_cell.length_c   1.000
_cell.angle_alpha   90.00
_cell.angle_beta   90.00
_cell.angle_gamma   90.00
#
_symmetry.space_group_name_H-M   'P 1'
#
loop_
_entity.id
_entity.type
_entity.pdbx_description
1 polymer ?
#
loop_
_entity_poly.entity_id
_entity_poly.type
_entity_poly.pdbx_seq_one_letter_code
_entity_poly.pdbx_strand_id
1 'polypeptide(L)'
;MLANEYCPHKISTGLLKGAMPEKVCDVHGPDDHKEIAVRICTDPRHSGTLYLANEAGLLETGGCPQEFIEERIFKAYEAPKVRCPLQDHQVTKKPLINNPNNGHGQDTEGASHQP
;
A
#
# COMPACT_ATOMS: atom_id res chain seq x y z
N MET A 1 -13.52 -7.69 -7.85
CA MET A 1 -13.67 -6.65 -6.80
C MET A 1 -13.85 -5.33 -7.50
N LEU A 2 -14.87 -4.54 -7.16
CA LEU A 2 -14.97 -3.13 -7.57
C LEU A 2 -14.67 -2.24 -6.38
N ALA A 3 -14.04 -1.11 -6.68
CA ALA A 3 -13.85 -0.01 -5.78
C ALA A 3 -14.93 1.02 -6.11
N ASN A 4 -15.71 1.42 -5.10
CA ASN A 4 -16.20 2.78 -5.05
C ASN A 4 -15.04 3.72 -4.67
N GLU A 5 -15.29 5.03 -4.70
CA GLU A 5 -14.35 6.06 -4.26
C GLU A 5 -13.80 5.88 -2.83
N TYR A 6 -14.48 5.08 -2.00
CA TYR A 6 -14.11 4.78 -0.61
C TYR A 6 -13.14 3.59 -0.45
N CYS A 7 -12.75 2.90 -1.52
CA CYS A 7 -11.90 1.72 -1.40
C CYS A 7 -10.44 2.08 -1.05
N PRO A 8 -9.89 1.58 0.08
CA PRO A 8 -8.55 1.96 0.55
C PRO A 8 -7.39 1.25 -0.22
N HIS A 9 -7.68 0.59 -1.34
CA HIS A 9 -6.72 -0.04 -2.25
C HIS A 9 -7.02 0.38 -3.70
N LYS A 10 -6.00 0.79 -4.46
CA LYS A 10 -6.16 1.15 -5.87
C LYS A 10 -6.47 -0.10 -6.71
N ILE A 11 -7.68 -0.18 -7.29
CA ILE A 11 -8.03 -1.29 -8.17
C ILE A 11 -7.49 -1.05 -9.58
N SER A 12 -6.41 -1.77 -9.89
CA SER A 12 -5.84 -1.85 -11.23
C SER A 12 -6.83 -2.49 -12.21
N THR A 13 -7.27 -1.73 -13.21
CA THR A 13 -8.23 -2.15 -14.25
C THR A 13 -7.80 -3.41 -15.01
N GLY A 14 -6.49 -3.68 -15.11
CA GLY A 14 -5.93 -4.87 -15.75
C GLY A 14 -6.33 -6.23 -15.14
N LEU A 15 -7.02 -6.26 -13.98
CA LEU A 15 -7.57 -7.49 -13.40
C LEU A 15 -9.01 -7.81 -13.88
N LEU A 16 -9.69 -6.88 -14.56
CA LEU A 16 -11.06 -7.08 -15.05
C LEU A 16 -11.04 -7.59 -16.50
N LYS A 17 -11.13 -8.92 -16.66
CA LYS A 17 -11.18 -9.59 -17.96
C LYS A 17 -12.56 -9.47 -18.63
N GLY A 18 -12.98 -8.24 -18.94
CA GLY A 18 -14.19 -7.91 -19.70
C GLY A 18 -15.49 -7.80 -18.90
N ALA A 19 -15.61 -8.46 -17.75
CA ALA A 19 -16.80 -8.38 -16.90
C ALA A 19 -16.67 -7.28 -15.83
N MET A 20 -17.58 -6.30 -15.85
CA MET A 20 -17.77 -5.31 -14.77
C MET A 20 -18.72 -5.89 -13.72
N PRO A 21 -18.33 -6.04 -12.43
CA PRO A 21 -19.18 -6.61 -11.41
C PRO A 21 -20.51 -5.85 -11.20
N GLU A 22 -21.62 -6.58 -11.28
CA GLU A 22 -23.00 -6.06 -11.26
C GLU A 22 -23.51 -5.69 -9.86
N LYS A 23 -22.69 -5.85 -8.81
CA LYS A 23 -23.08 -5.67 -7.41
C LYS A 23 -22.10 -4.74 -6.69
N VAL A 24 -22.67 -3.78 -5.94
CA VAL A 24 -21.93 -2.87 -5.06
C VAL A 24 -21.46 -3.61 -3.81
N CYS A 25 -20.32 -3.22 -3.25
CA CYS A 25 -19.79 -3.77 -2.01
C CYS A 25 -20.41 -3.05 -0.80
N ASP A 26 -21.22 -3.76 0.00
CA ASP A 26 -21.92 -3.23 1.18
C ASP A 26 -21.02 -2.98 2.40
N VAL A 27 -19.72 -3.29 2.29
CA VAL A 27 -18.71 -2.95 3.32
C VAL A 27 -18.54 -1.43 3.43
N HIS A 28 -18.74 -0.68 2.33
CA HIS A 28 -18.73 0.78 2.29
C HIS A 28 -19.91 1.28 1.45
N GLY A 29 -21.02 1.61 2.11
CA GLY A 29 -22.21 2.20 1.49
C GLY A 29 -22.81 3.29 2.38
N PRO A 30 -23.90 3.97 1.96
CA PRO A 30 -24.52 5.10 2.69
C PRO A 30 -25.27 4.70 3.96
N ASP A 31 -25.08 3.47 4.45
CA ASP A 31 -25.54 3.03 5.77
C ASP A 31 -24.48 3.43 6.81
N ASP A 32 -24.36 4.75 6.97
CA ASP A 32 -23.28 5.45 7.67
C ASP A 32 -23.09 4.96 9.13
N HIS A 33 -24.15 4.42 9.73
CA HIS A 33 -24.19 3.89 11.09
C HIS A 33 -23.46 2.55 11.28
N LYS A 34 -23.02 1.88 10.20
CA LYS A 34 -22.29 0.60 10.28
C LYS A 34 -20.94 0.78 10.98
N GLU A 35 -20.73 0.03 12.06
CA GLU A 35 -19.44 -0.03 12.76
C GLU A 35 -18.44 -0.89 11.98
N ILE A 36 -17.19 -0.42 11.89
CA ILE A 36 -16.08 -1.08 11.22
C ILE A 36 -14.82 -1.04 12.09
N ALA A 37 -14.11 -2.17 12.17
CA ALA A 37 -12.76 -2.23 12.74
C ALA A 37 -11.75 -1.70 11.71
N VAL A 38 -10.89 -0.77 12.13
CA VAL A 38 -9.93 -0.08 11.25
C VAL A 38 -8.59 0.01 11.96
N ARG A 39 -7.51 -0.37 11.25
CA ARG A 39 -6.14 -0.26 11.76
C ARG A 39 -5.55 1.10 11.44
N ILE A 40 -5.18 1.84 12.48
CA ILE A 40 -4.76 3.24 12.44
C ILE A 40 -3.30 3.40 12.86
N CYS A 41 -2.64 4.44 12.36
CA CYS A 41 -1.33 4.83 12.84
C CYS A 41 -1.46 5.85 13.99
N THR A 42 -0.83 5.55 15.12
CA THR A 42 -0.87 6.35 16.37
C THR A 42 0.46 7.06 16.67
N ASP A 43 1.36 7.15 15.69
CA ASP A 43 2.68 7.78 15.83
C ASP A 43 2.57 9.23 16.39
N PRO A 44 3.35 9.59 17.42
CA PRO A 44 3.32 10.92 18.04
C PRO A 44 3.49 12.09 17.06
N ARG A 45 4.20 11.91 15.94
CA ARG A 45 4.40 12.91 14.88
C ARG A 45 3.09 13.32 14.20
N HIS A 46 2.03 12.52 14.29
CA HIS A 46 0.69 12.87 13.81
C HIS A 46 -0.04 13.90 14.70
N SER A 47 0.49 14.24 15.87
CA SER A 47 -0.05 15.27 16.77
C SER A 47 -1.55 15.06 17.11
N GLY A 48 -1.97 13.80 17.29
CA GLY A 48 -3.36 13.41 17.55
C GLY A 48 -4.26 13.23 16.32
N THR A 49 -3.78 13.55 15.11
CA THR A 49 -4.51 13.29 13.87
C THR A 49 -4.52 11.79 13.57
N LEU A 50 -5.70 11.21 13.32
CA LEU A 50 -5.81 9.79 12.99
C LEU A 50 -5.59 9.55 11.49
N TYR A 51 -4.71 8.61 11.17
CA TYR A 51 -4.45 8.13 9.82
C TYR A 51 -4.65 6.62 9.75
N LEU A 52 -5.05 6.09 8.60
CA LEU A 52 -5.00 4.66 8.31
C LEU A 52 -3.55 4.18 8.36
N ALA A 53 -3.31 3.04 9.01
CA ALA A 53 -1.99 2.41 9.01
C ALA A 53 -1.56 2.04 7.59
N ASN A 54 -0.25 2.11 7.34
CA ASN A 54 0.37 1.54 6.15
C ASN A 54 0.96 0.19 6.56
N GLU A 55 0.48 -0.90 5.98
CA GLU A 55 0.98 -2.25 6.27
C GLU A 55 1.48 -2.89 4.98
N ALA A 56 2.69 -3.44 5.01
CA ALA A 56 3.29 -4.08 3.85
C ALA A 56 2.60 -5.41 3.53
N GLY A 57 2.02 -5.52 2.33
CA GLY A 57 1.55 -6.80 1.80
C GLY A 57 2.70 -7.79 1.54
N LEU A 58 2.35 -9.03 1.16
CA LEU A 58 3.31 -10.11 0.89
C LEU A 58 4.46 -9.71 -0.04
N LEU A 59 4.18 -8.84 -1.02
CA LEU A 59 5.14 -8.35 -2.03
C LEU A 59 5.67 -6.95 -1.73
N GLU A 60 5.57 -6.46 -0.49
CA GLU A 60 5.96 -5.09 -0.09
C GLU A 60 6.85 -5.08 1.17
N THR A 61 7.46 -3.94 1.47
CA THR A 61 8.39 -3.70 2.59
C THR A 61 8.21 -2.28 3.15
N GLY A 62 8.53 -2.06 4.42
CA GLY A 62 8.22 -0.81 5.12
C GLY A 62 6.81 -0.83 5.72
N GLY A 63 6.17 0.34 5.81
CA GLY A 63 4.92 0.51 6.56
C GLY A 63 5.14 1.11 7.95
N CYS A 64 4.06 1.28 8.71
CA CYS A 64 4.10 1.80 10.08
C CYS A 64 4.76 0.79 11.04
N PRO A 65 5.56 1.22 12.03
CA PRO A 65 6.03 0.39 13.13
C PRO A 65 4.85 -0.22 13.90
N GLN A 66 4.97 -1.49 14.29
CA GLN A 66 3.86 -2.28 14.83
C GLN A 66 3.39 -1.76 16.21
N GLU A 67 4.27 -1.11 16.96
CA GLU A 67 3.99 -0.38 18.20
C GLU A 67 3.12 0.87 18.00
N PHE A 68 3.03 1.39 16.77
CA PHE A 68 2.18 2.53 16.39
C PHE A 68 1.01 2.10 15.50
N ILE A 69 0.63 0.81 15.47
CA ILE A 69 -0.57 0.32 14.79
C ILE A 69 -1.58 -0.16 15.84
N GLU A 70 -2.67 0.58 15.98
CA GLU A 70 -3.81 0.22 16.83
C GLU A 70 -5.00 -0.23 15.94
N GLU A 71 -5.75 -1.24 16.35
CA GLU A 71 -7.07 -1.53 15.76
C GLU A 71 -8.16 -0.86 16.60
N ARG A 72 -9.00 -0.04 15.96
CA ARG A 72 -10.06 0.71 16.63
C ARG A 72 -11.36 0.62 15.83
N ILE A 73 -12.48 0.55 16.54
CA ILE A 73 -13.82 0.55 15.93
C ILE A 73 -14.26 2.00 15.69
N PHE A 74 -14.80 2.27 14.51
CA PHE A 74 -15.40 3.54 14.12
C PHE A 74 -16.76 3.29 13.45
N LYS A 75 -17.66 4.27 13.45
CA LYS A 75 -18.74 4.31 12.43
C LYS A 75 -18.12 4.62 11.06
N ALA A 76 -18.69 4.10 9.98
CA ALA A 76 -18.10 4.18 8.64
C ALA A 76 -17.79 5.63 8.17
N TYR A 77 -18.57 6.63 8.58
CA TYR A 77 -18.31 8.04 8.27
C TYR A 77 -17.21 8.69 9.13
N GLU A 78 -16.94 8.17 10.33
CA GLU A 78 -15.99 8.70 11.33
C GLU A 78 -14.58 8.14 11.18
N ALA A 79 -14.44 7.01 10.47
CA ALA A 79 -13.15 6.38 10.19
C ALA A 79 -12.21 7.30 9.40
N PRO A 80 -10.89 7.32 9.71
CA PRO A 80 -9.93 8.13 8.97
C PRO A 80 -9.84 7.68 7.51
N LYS A 81 -9.96 8.63 6.57
CA LYS A 81 -10.01 8.36 5.12
C LYS A 81 -8.64 8.53 4.42
N VAL A 82 -7.61 8.91 5.17
CA VAL A 82 -6.26 9.20 4.69
C VAL A 82 -5.24 8.21 5.27
N ARG A 83 -4.33 7.72 4.43
CA ARG A 83 -3.18 6.86 4.81
C ARG A 83 -2.10 7.68 5.51
N CYS A 84 -1.30 7.03 6.36
CA CYS A 84 -0.19 7.65 7.08
C CYS A 84 0.80 8.33 6.10
N PRO A 85 1.08 9.64 6.24
CA PRO A 85 1.94 10.40 5.31
C PRO A 85 3.43 10.41 5.69
N LEU A 86 3.83 9.79 6.81
CA LEU A 86 5.23 9.77 7.25
C LEU A 86 6.09 8.98 6.25
N GLN A 87 7.21 9.56 5.79
CA GLN A 87 7.98 9.03 4.66
C GLN A 87 8.63 7.67 4.97
N ASP A 88 9.06 7.50 6.21
CA ASP A 88 9.57 6.25 6.80
C ASP A 88 8.47 5.19 7.02
N HIS A 89 7.20 5.61 7.09
CA HIS A 89 6.05 4.70 7.21
C HIS A 89 5.44 4.30 5.86
N GLN A 90 6.06 4.65 4.72
CA GLN A 90 5.54 4.24 3.41
C GLN A 90 5.87 2.78 3.11
N VAL A 91 4.98 2.14 2.35
CA VAL A 91 5.22 0.81 1.79
C VAL A 91 5.91 0.91 0.42
N THR A 92 6.86 0.02 0.19
CA THR A 92 7.67 -0.09 -1.03
C THR A 92 7.48 -1.48 -1.62
N LYS A 93 7.49 -1.64 -2.94
CA LYS A 93 7.36 -2.96 -3.56
C LYS A 93 8.69 -3.71 -3.51
N LYS A 94 8.65 -4.98 -3.08
CA LYS A 94 9.80 -5.89 -3.20
C LYS A 94 10.14 -6.07 -4.69
N PRO A 95 11.42 -6.01 -5.11
CA PRO A 95 11.81 -6.35 -6.47
C PRO A 95 11.53 -7.84 -6.71
N LEU A 96 10.66 -8.16 -7.67
CA LEU A 96 10.21 -9.53 -7.95
C LEU A 96 11.20 -10.35 -8.80
N ILE A 97 12.41 -9.84 -8.99
CA ILE A 97 13.47 -10.43 -9.83
C ILE A 97 14.85 -10.13 -9.24
N ASN A 98 15.39 -11.11 -8.51
CA ASN A 98 16.82 -11.36 -8.60
C ASN A 98 17.05 -12.00 -9.98
N ASN A 99 17.58 -11.27 -10.95
CA ASN A 99 18.02 -11.85 -12.21
C ASN A 99 19.52 -12.21 -12.12
N PRO A 100 19.88 -13.48 -11.90
CA PRO A 100 21.30 -13.88 -11.88
C PRO A 100 21.95 -13.84 -13.29
N ASN A 101 21.14 -13.74 -14.35
CA ASN A 101 21.62 -13.76 -15.74
C ASN A 101 21.88 -12.33 -16.24
N ASN A 102 22.99 -11.73 -15.80
CA ASN A 102 23.63 -10.62 -16.50
C ASN A 102 25.12 -10.94 -16.70
N GLY A 103 25.39 -11.82 -17.67
CA GLY A 103 26.73 -12.28 -18.01
C GLY A 103 26.77 -12.81 -19.45
N HIS A 104 27.91 -12.58 -20.13
CA HIS A 104 28.10 -12.67 -21.59
C HIS A 104 27.25 -11.66 -22.40
N GLY A 105 27.81 -10.87 -23.32
CA GLY A 105 29.21 -10.69 -23.76
C GLY A 105 29.31 -9.43 -24.64
N GLN A 106 30.43 -9.02 -25.23
CA GLN A 106 31.85 -9.42 -25.24
C GLN A 106 32.67 -8.12 -25.61
N ASP A 107 33.96 -7.98 -25.25
CA ASP A 107 35.13 -7.82 -26.16
C ASP A 107 35.16 -6.53 -27.05
N THR A 108 36.25 -5.88 -27.50
CA THR A 108 37.74 -5.91 -27.35
C THR A 108 38.28 -4.49 -27.73
N GLU A 109 39.52 -4.01 -27.53
CA GLU A 109 40.78 -4.47 -26.90
C GLU A 109 41.21 -3.51 -25.71
N GLY A 110 42.37 -2.81 -25.57
CA GLY A 110 43.59 -2.73 -26.40
C GLY A 110 44.81 -1.82 -26.08
N ALA A 111 44.88 -0.96 -25.04
CA ALA A 111 46.07 -0.08 -24.86
C ALA A 111 46.50 0.23 -23.42
N SER A 112 47.82 0.26 -23.19
CA SER A 112 48.47 0.73 -21.96
C SER A 112 48.33 2.24 -21.74
N HIS A 113 48.43 2.70 -20.49
CA HIS A 113 49.51 3.58 -19.99
C HIS A 113 49.45 3.64 -18.45
N GLN A 114 50.62 3.61 -17.78
CA GLN A 114 50.77 3.75 -16.33
C GLN A 114 52.25 3.97 -15.97
N PRO A 115 52.57 4.92 -15.06
CA PRO A 115 51.97 6.25 -14.91
C PRO A 115 52.46 7.24 -15.98
#